data_AF-A0A517RHT8-F1
#
_entry.id   AF-A0A517RHT8-F1
#
_cell.length_a   1.000
_cell.length_b   1.000
_cell.length_c   1.000
_cell.angle_alpha   90.00
_cell.angle_beta   90.00
_cell.angle_gamma   90.00
#
_symmetry.space_group_name_H-M   'P 1'
#
loop_
_entity.id
_entity.type
_entity.pdbx_description
1 polymer ?
#
loop_
_entity_poly.entity_id
_entity_poly.type
_entity_poly.pdbx_seq_one_letter_code
_entity_poly.pdbx_strand_id
1 'polypeptide(L)'
;MRFHKQSTTPSYFSRRDQIRLFRLVAAIGVIFIAMHYASKPSNWYWLTGRPKDKPAAQQTDVSQKEIDFSVKQDSALEPDEFRSEPTPDIKPPETVKAQLETGEYDVRVDPRLLNPVTDSTLGIRDHEANALYYLLAKAAAIPQNILEQSADPAPPFVVIMTESPKYRGQLITVKGRLKRLTPLKVNENSYGIEHLYEGWFFSRDSGTHPWRVLCTKLPKDIPQGTNLENMPAVQITGYYFKKYGYPSAAGKLQTAPLLIAGQIRWFPPAAAETASSSGAVKYVVSLFLAIGIALAFMIWRFTVNDQQFSRSKTARLMERPDVSMDSLKDIETVDIKDVLKQLGQQDQPASDKTDQQKP
;
A
#
# COMPACT_ATOMS: atom_id res chain seq x y z
N MET A 1 -77.10 -31.49 22.55
CA MET A 1 -76.27 -30.26 22.49
C MET A 1 -74.91 -30.61 21.90
N ARG A 2 -74.49 -29.93 20.83
CA ARG A 2 -73.28 -30.21 20.02
C ARG A 2 -72.05 -29.48 20.56
N PHE A 3 -70.92 -30.17 20.66
CA PHE A 3 -69.61 -29.58 20.95
C PHE A 3 -69.13 -28.71 19.79
N HIS A 4 -68.77 -27.45 20.08
CA HIS A 4 -67.99 -26.62 19.17
C HIS A 4 -66.49 -26.85 19.46
N LYS A 5 -65.74 -27.31 18.45
CA LYS A 5 -64.27 -27.28 18.49
C LYS A 5 -63.80 -25.91 17.98
N GLN A 6 -63.16 -25.13 18.83
CA GLN A 6 -62.45 -23.93 18.41
C GLN A 6 -61.14 -24.32 17.73
N SER A 7 -60.92 -23.82 16.52
CA SER A 7 -59.65 -23.91 15.81
C SER A 7 -58.69 -22.85 16.34
N THR A 8 -57.58 -23.28 16.95
CA THR A 8 -56.47 -22.37 17.28
C THR A 8 -55.62 -22.15 16.03
N THR A 9 -55.42 -20.88 15.65
CA THR A 9 -54.53 -20.48 14.56
C THR A 9 -53.09 -20.95 14.82
N PRO A 10 -52.35 -21.40 13.79
CA PRO A 10 -50.97 -21.85 13.95
C PRO A 10 -50.08 -20.67 14.38
N SER A 11 -49.45 -20.80 15.54
CA SER A 11 -48.52 -19.81 16.07
C SER A 11 -47.17 -19.96 15.35
N TYR A 12 -46.89 -19.03 14.43
CA TYR A 12 -45.63 -18.97 13.67
C TYR A 12 -44.42 -18.45 14.46
N PHE A 13 -44.52 -18.34 15.79
CA PHE A 13 -43.46 -17.81 16.66
C PHE A 13 -43.22 -18.71 17.88
N SER A 14 -43.01 -20.01 17.66
CA SER A 14 -42.46 -20.86 18.71
C SER A 14 -41.02 -20.42 19.02
N ARG A 15 -40.64 -20.36 20.30
CA ARG A 15 -39.25 -20.02 20.73
C ARG A 15 -38.20 -20.91 20.02
N ARG A 16 -38.59 -22.12 19.64
CA ARG A 16 -37.71 -23.07 18.93
C ARG A 16 -37.45 -22.65 17.49
N ASP A 17 -38.44 -22.11 16.80
CA ASP A 17 -38.27 -21.63 15.42
C ASP A 17 -37.58 -20.27 15.37
N GLN A 18 -37.80 -19.40 16.35
CA GLN A 18 -37.02 -18.16 16.51
C GLN A 18 -35.52 -18.44 16.69
N ILE A 19 -35.16 -19.44 17.49
CA ILE A 19 -33.75 -19.84 17.70
C ILE A 19 -33.15 -20.43 16.42
N ARG A 20 -33.93 -21.18 15.62
CA ARG A 20 -33.47 -21.72 14.32
C ARG A 20 -33.22 -20.59 13.31
N LEU A 21 -34.16 -19.65 13.20
CA LEU A 21 -34.04 -18.48 12.33
C LEU A 21 -32.83 -17.63 12.72
N PHE A 22 -32.65 -17.37 14.03
CA PHE A 22 -31.52 -16.60 14.53
C PHE A 22 -30.17 -17.26 14.19
N ARG A 23 -30.07 -18.58 14.30
CA ARG A 23 -28.84 -19.31 13.93
C ARG A 23 -28.54 -19.26 12.43
N LEU A 24 -29.57 -19.30 11.57
CA LEU A 24 -29.39 -19.14 10.13
C LEU A 24 -28.90 -17.74 9.77
N VAL A 25 -29.50 -16.71 10.36
CA VAL A 25 -29.08 -15.32 10.17
C VAL A 25 -27.66 -15.10 10.70
N ALA A 26 -27.32 -15.69 11.85
CA ALA A 26 -25.97 -15.62 12.40
C ALA A 26 -24.93 -16.32 11.50
N ALA A 27 -25.27 -17.49 10.93
CA ALA A 27 -24.40 -18.19 9.99
C ALA A 27 -24.13 -17.36 8.72
N ILE A 28 -25.18 -16.71 8.18
CA ILE A 28 -25.04 -15.80 7.04
C ILE A 28 -24.17 -14.59 7.42
N GLY A 29 -24.35 -14.03 8.62
CA GLY A 29 -23.51 -12.94 9.13
C GLY A 29 -22.03 -13.31 9.20
N VAL A 30 -21.70 -14.52 9.66
CA VAL A 30 -20.32 -15.03 9.69
C VAL A 30 -19.75 -15.17 8.27
N ILE A 31 -20.55 -15.63 7.31
CA ILE A 31 -20.14 -15.74 5.90
C ILE A 31 -19.84 -14.36 5.32
N PHE A 32 -20.69 -13.35 5.57
CA PHE A 32 -20.44 -11.99 5.09
C PHE A 32 -19.19 -11.36 5.72
N ILE A 33 -18.94 -11.61 7.01
CA ILE A 33 -17.72 -11.16 7.69
C ILE A 33 -16.49 -11.84 7.09
N ALA A 34 -16.56 -13.14 6.83
CA ALA A 34 -15.48 -13.88 6.18
C ALA A 34 -15.22 -13.38 4.74
N MET A 35 -16.28 -13.10 3.98
CA MET A 35 -16.17 -12.58 2.62
C MET A 35 -15.61 -11.14 2.60
N HIS A 36 -16.01 -10.30 3.56
CA HIS A 36 -15.47 -8.95 3.72
C HIS A 36 -14.00 -8.96 4.16
N TYR A 37 -13.60 -9.94 4.97
CA TYR A 37 -12.20 -10.12 5.33
C TYR A 37 -11.38 -10.69 4.16
N ALA A 38 -11.93 -11.62 3.39
CA ALA A 38 -11.27 -12.20 2.22
C ALA A 38 -11.19 -11.23 1.03
N SER A 39 -12.09 -10.26 0.89
CA SER A 39 -12.06 -9.28 -0.21
C SER A 39 -10.98 -8.22 -0.08
N LYS A 40 -10.34 -8.08 1.09
CA LYS A 40 -9.22 -7.15 1.27
C LYS A 40 -7.94 -7.73 0.67
N PRO A 41 -7.39 -7.15 -0.41
CA PRO A 41 -6.21 -7.69 -1.09
C PRO A 41 -4.99 -7.76 -0.17
N SER A 42 -4.93 -6.90 0.86
CA SER A 42 -3.87 -6.91 1.87
C SER A 42 -3.77 -8.20 2.68
N ASN A 43 -4.88 -8.91 2.87
CA ASN A 43 -4.92 -10.15 3.64
C ASN A 43 -4.32 -11.34 2.90
N TRP A 44 -4.01 -11.18 1.61
CA TRP A 44 -3.39 -12.19 0.75
C TRP A 44 -1.90 -11.95 0.50
N TYR A 45 -1.32 -10.85 1.00
CA TYR A 45 0.09 -10.52 0.78
C TYR A 45 1.08 -11.49 1.42
N TRP A 46 0.63 -12.34 2.35
CA TRP A 46 1.44 -13.42 2.90
C TRP A 46 1.59 -14.61 1.94
N LEU A 47 0.64 -14.80 1.01
CA LEU A 47 0.63 -15.90 0.05
C LEU A 47 1.26 -15.50 -1.28
N THR A 48 1.04 -14.26 -1.75
CA THR A 48 1.53 -13.77 -3.05
C THR A 48 2.72 -12.81 -2.95
N GLY A 49 3.15 -12.47 -1.73
CA GLY A 49 4.09 -11.38 -1.48
C GLY A 49 3.41 -10.01 -1.60
N ARG A 50 3.97 -8.98 -0.95
CA ARG A 50 3.50 -7.60 -1.18
C ARG A 50 3.77 -7.25 -2.65
N PRO A 51 2.76 -6.88 -3.45
CA PRO A 51 3.01 -6.42 -4.80
C PRO A 51 3.97 -5.23 -4.73
N LYS A 52 5.02 -5.22 -5.58
CA LYS A 52 5.84 -4.03 -5.77
C LYS A 52 4.89 -2.89 -6.08
N ASP A 53 4.95 -1.81 -5.30
CA ASP A 53 4.15 -0.62 -5.52
C ASP A 53 4.26 -0.26 -7.00
N LYS A 54 3.17 -0.46 -7.75
CA LYS A 54 3.07 0.09 -9.10
C LYS A 54 3.27 1.59 -8.90
N PRO A 55 4.22 2.25 -9.59
CA PRO A 55 4.33 3.69 -9.49
C PRO A 55 2.96 4.25 -9.79
N ALA A 56 2.45 5.08 -8.88
CA ALA A 56 1.18 5.74 -9.03
C ALA A 56 1.21 6.48 -10.37
N ALA A 57 0.62 5.87 -11.40
CA ALA A 57 0.21 6.55 -12.61
C ALA A 57 -1.02 7.37 -12.27
N GLN A 58 -0.83 8.38 -11.42
CA GLN A 58 -1.64 9.58 -11.40
C GLN A 58 -0.77 10.63 -12.04
N GLN A 59 -0.86 10.61 -13.37
CA GLN A 59 -0.49 11.66 -14.28
C GLN A 59 -1.32 12.87 -13.86
N THR A 60 -0.79 13.61 -12.89
CA THR A 60 -1.28 14.92 -12.55
C THR A 60 -0.65 15.82 -13.58
N ASP A 61 -1.49 16.25 -14.51
CA ASP A 61 -1.23 17.23 -15.54
C ASP A 61 -0.93 18.59 -14.88
N VAL A 62 0.24 18.67 -14.26
CA VAL A 62 0.91 19.92 -13.95
C VAL A 62 1.80 20.12 -15.16
N SER A 63 1.58 21.18 -15.93
CA SER A 63 2.39 21.55 -17.11
C SER A 63 3.88 21.34 -16.81
N GLN A 64 4.39 20.15 -17.18
CA GLN A 64 5.73 19.72 -16.80
C GLN A 64 6.67 20.50 -17.69
N LYS A 65 7.35 21.48 -17.11
CA LYS A 65 8.62 21.94 -17.66
C LYS A 65 9.49 20.69 -17.74
N GLU A 66 9.59 20.12 -18.93
CA GLU A 66 10.28 18.85 -19.16
C GLU A 66 11.71 18.99 -18.62
N ILE A 67 12.09 18.09 -17.71
CA ILE A 67 13.39 18.20 -17.05
C ILE A 67 14.45 17.89 -18.08
N ASP A 68 15.28 18.89 -18.38
CA ASP A 68 16.41 18.71 -19.28
C ASP A 68 17.54 17.94 -18.58
N PHE A 69 17.63 16.65 -18.92
CA PHE A 69 18.69 15.75 -18.48
C PHE A 69 19.92 15.77 -19.39
N SER A 70 19.92 16.53 -20.48
CA SER A 70 21.03 16.55 -21.44
C SER A 70 22.29 17.18 -20.83
N VAL A 71 23.43 16.69 -21.31
CA VAL A 71 24.75 17.22 -20.97
C VAL A 71 25.13 18.22 -22.07
N LYS A 72 25.50 19.43 -21.67
CA LYS A 72 26.10 20.44 -22.53
C LYS A 72 27.46 19.93 -22.99
N GLN A 73 27.53 19.58 -24.27
CA GLN A 73 28.79 19.30 -24.94
C GLN A 73 29.34 20.61 -25.50
N ASP A 74 30.64 20.82 -25.29
CA ASP A 74 31.33 21.94 -25.92
C ASP A 74 31.47 21.63 -27.41
N SER A 75 31.08 22.58 -28.26
CA SER A 75 31.37 22.51 -29.69
C SER A 75 32.88 22.35 -29.90
N ALA A 76 33.25 21.57 -30.92
CA ALA A 76 34.64 21.51 -31.38
C ALA A 76 35.10 22.94 -31.74
N LEU A 77 36.30 23.29 -31.28
CA LEU A 77 36.91 24.57 -31.62
C LEU A 77 37.44 24.49 -33.05
N GLU A 78 37.26 25.56 -33.80
CA GLU A 78 37.91 25.70 -35.11
C GLU A 78 39.43 25.82 -34.93
N PRO A 79 40.23 25.51 -35.97
CA PRO A 79 41.66 25.83 -35.95
C PRO A 79 41.87 27.31 -35.62
N ASP A 80 42.79 27.60 -34.69
CA ASP A 80 43.09 28.93 -34.13
C ASP A 80 42.02 29.55 -33.19
N GLU A 81 40.95 28.84 -32.88
CA GLU A 81 40.02 29.22 -31.81
C GLU A 81 40.49 28.66 -30.46
N PHE A 82 40.57 29.52 -29.45
CA PHE A 82 40.78 29.10 -28.06
C PHE A 82 39.62 29.58 -27.20
N ARG A 83 39.19 28.72 -26.27
CA ARG A 83 38.16 29.08 -25.29
C ARG A 83 38.83 29.53 -24.01
N SER A 84 38.55 30.77 -23.59
CA SER A 84 38.97 31.23 -22.27
C SER A 84 38.14 30.55 -21.18
N GLU A 85 38.81 30.18 -20.09
CA GLU A 85 38.11 29.73 -18.89
C GLU A 85 37.45 30.91 -18.18
N PRO A 86 36.27 30.72 -17.57
CA PRO A 86 35.65 31.74 -16.75
C PRO A 86 36.58 32.11 -15.60
N THR A 87 36.87 33.40 -15.48
CA THR A 87 37.69 33.90 -14.36
C THR A 87 36.85 33.86 -13.08
N PRO A 88 37.38 33.28 -11.98
CA PRO A 88 36.64 33.26 -10.73
C PRO A 88 36.49 34.66 -10.16
N ASP A 89 35.26 35.04 -9.80
CA ASP A 89 34.94 36.33 -9.16
C ASP A 89 35.71 36.51 -7.85
N ILE A 90 35.84 35.43 -7.08
CA ILE A 90 36.56 35.38 -5.81
C ILE A 90 37.36 34.08 -5.75
N LYS A 91 38.61 34.15 -5.33
CA LYS A 91 39.41 32.97 -5.03
C LYS A 91 38.95 32.36 -3.70
N PRO A 92 38.69 31.04 -3.64
CA PRO A 92 38.46 30.36 -2.37
C PRO A 92 39.59 30.65 -1.37
N PRO A 93 39.27 30.85 -0.08
CA PRO A 93 40.29 31.14 0.91
C PRO A 93 41.23 29.94 1.09
N GLU A 94 42.53 30.20 1.21
CA GLU A 94 43.55 29.14 1.31
C GLU A 94 43.34 28.22 2.52
N THR A 95 42.79 28.76 3.60
CA THR A 95 42.48 28.01 4.83
C THR A 95 40.99 28.04 5.12
N VAL A 96 40.43 26.86 5.43
CA VAL A 96 39.05 26.72 5.86
C VAL A 96 38.91 27.16 7.32
N LYS A 97 38.14 28.23 7.56
CA LYS A 97 37.70 28.61 8.90
C LYS A 97 36.33 27.99 9.16
N ALA A 98 36.30 26.92 9.95
CA ALA A 98 35.06 26.21 10.27
C ALA A 98 34.26 26.88 11.40
N GLN A 99 34.89 27.72 12.21
CA GLN A 99 34.27 28.40 13.34
C GLN A 99 34.39 29.93 13.18
N LEU A 100 33.35 30.62 13.62
CA LEU A 100 33.32 32.07 13.80
C LEU A 100 34.12 32.46 15.06
N GLU A 101 34.44 33.74 15.21
CA GLU A 101 35.09 34.27 16.42
C GLU A 101 34.27 34.02 17.70
N THR A 102 32.96 33.84 17.55
CA THR A 102 32.03 33.48 18.63
C THR A 102 32.12 32.01 19.05
N GLY A 103 32.86 31.17 18.33
CA GLY A 103 32.95 29.72 18.53
C GLY A 103 31.84 28.90 17.85
N GLU A 104 30.85 29.55 17.23
CA GLU A 104 29.82 28.87 16.43
C GLU A 104 30.39 28.37 15.10
N TYR A 105 29.91 27.22 14.62
CA TYR A 105 30.33 26.70 13.32
C TYR A 105 29.71 27.49 12.18
N ASP A 106 30.55 28.00 11.27
CA ASP A 106 30.09 28.63 10.04
C ASP A 106 29.77 27.58 8.97
N VAL A 107 28.49 27.21 8.89
CA VAL A 107 27.97 26.30 7.87
C VAL A 107 27.68 26.99 6.54
N ARG A 108 27.71 28.32 6.46
CA ARG A 108 27.32 29.05 5.24
C ARG A 108 28.50 29.14 4.26
N VAL A 109 28.16 29.18 2.98
CA VAL A 109 29.14 29.35 1.89
C VAL A 109 28.80 30.64 1.17
N ASP A 110 29.80 31.46 0.89
CA ASP A 110 29.63 32.64 0.03
C ASP A 110 29.26 32.16 -1.39
N PRO A 111 28.05 32.49 -1.91
CA PRO A 111 27.61 32.06 -3.23
C PRO A 111 28.57 32.47 -4.35
N ARG A 112 29.31 33.57 -4.19
CA ARG A 112 30.23 34.10 -5.20
C ARG A 112 31.38 33.14 -5.51
N LEU A 113 31.76 32.29 -4.56
CA LEU A 113 32.76 31.23 -4.77
C LEU A 113 32.32 30.18 -5.80
N LEU A 114 31.01 30.09 -6.02
CA LEU A 114 30.39 29.06 -6.86
C LEU A 114 29.77 29.65 -8.14
N ASN A 115 29.91 30.96 -8.38
CA ASN A 115 29.47 31.60 -9.62
C ASN A 115 30.12 31.00 -10.88
N PRO A 116 31.42 30.64 -10.89
CA PRO A 116 32.06 30.07 -12.09
C PRO A 116 31.60 28.64 -12.41
N VAL A 117 30.90 27.97 -11.49
CA VAL A 117 30.48 26.58 -11.64
C VAL A 117 29.36 26.46 -12.67
N THR A 118 29.58 25.59 -13.66
CA THR A 118 28.70 25.46 -14.82
C THR A 118 27.92 24.15 -14.80
N ASP A 119 26.59 24.23 -14.76
CA ASP A 119 25.69 23.08 -14.80
C ASP A 119 25.69 22.33 -16.14
N SER A 120 25.26 21.06 -16.08
CA SER A 120 25.12 20.15 -17.22
C SER A 120 26.42 19.84 -17.95
N THR A 121 27.59 20.06 -17.34
CA THR A 121 28.88 19.73 -17.98
C THR A 121 29.36 18.35 -17.52
N LEU A 122 30.07 17.65 -18.42
CA LEU A 122 30.69 16.37 -18.11
C LEU A 122 31.90 16.62 -17.20
N GLY A 123 31.97 15.91 -16.07
CA GLY A 123 33.11 16.02 -15.16
C GLY A 123 33.11 17.30 -14.31
N ILE A 124 34.20 17.47 -13.58
CA ILE A 124 34.54 18.70 -12.84
C ILE A 124 35.59 19.41 -13.68
N ARG A 125 35.38 20.70 -13.98
CA ARG A 125 36.34 21.50 -14.75
C ARG A 125 37.48 21.97 -13.86
N ASP A 126 38.62 22.31 -14.46
CA ASP A 126 39.81 22.72 -13.71
C ASP A 126 39.55 23.98 -12.87
N HIS A 127 38.85 24.97 -13.43
CA HIS A 127 38.42 26.17 -12.68
C HIS A 127 37.39 25.90 -11.56
N GLU A 128 36.71 24.75 -11.56
CA GLU A 128 35.77 24.34 -10.52
C GLU A 128 36.45 23.57 -9.38
N ALA A 129 37.63 23.00 -9.63
CA ALA A 129 38.31 22.08 -8.72
C ALA A 129 38.62 22.73 -7.37
N ASN A 130 39.10 23.98 -7.37
CA ASN A 130 39.41 24.71 -6.13
C ASN A 130 38.16 24.91 -5.25
N ALA A 131 37.03 25.27 -5.86
CA ALA A 131 35.77 25.44 -5.13
C ALA A 131 35.25 24.09 -4.59
N LEU A 132 35.39 23.02 -5.37
CA LEU A 132 35.06 21.66 -4.94
C LEU A 132 35.88 21.24 -3.70
N TYR A 133 37.20 21.39 -3.74
CA TYR A 133 38.07 21.00 -2.62
C TYR A 133 37.86 21.89 -1.39
N TYR A 134 37.60 23.18 -1.58
CA TYR A 134 37.19 24.07 -0.49
C TYR A 134 35.92 23.56 0.21
N LEU A 135 34.88 23.18 -0.55
CA LEU A 135 33.65 22.63 0.02
C LEU A 135 33.86 21.28 0.71
N LEU A 136 34.68 20.40 0.13
CA LEU A 136 35.04 19.12 0.76
C LEU A 136 35.75 19.34 2.10
N ALA A 137 36.70 20.27 2.16
CA ALA A 137 37.42 20.61 3.36
C ALA A 137 36.53 21.29 4.41
N LYS A 138 35.65 22.22 4.00
CA LYS A 138 34.65 22.83 4.88
C LYS A 138 33.69 21.80 5.47
N ALA A 139 33.15 20.91 4.63
CA ALA A 139 32.27 19.84 5.09
C ALA A 139 32.99 18.81 5.99
N ALA A 140 34.29 18.58 5.79
CA ALA A 140 35.08 17.67 6.61
C ALA A 140 35.49 18.26 7.96
N ALA A 141 35.62 19.59 8.05
CA ALA A 141 36.02 20.33 9.24
C ALA A 141 34.87 20.56 10.24
N ILE A 142 33.62 20.56 9.77
CA ILE A 142 32.43 20.75 10.61
C ILE A 142 31.93 19.37 11.09
N PRO A 143 31.61 19.19 12.39
CA PRO A 143 31.04 17.95 12.89
C PRO A 143 29.72 17.59 12.19
N GLN A 144 29.57 16.31 11.86
CA GLN A 144 28.40 15.80 11.11
C GLN A 144 27.06 16.13 11.76
N ASN A 145 26.98 16.09 13.10
CA ASN A 145 25.75 16.41 13.83
C ASN A 145 25.35 17.89 13.68
N ILE A 146 26.32 18.80 13.57
CA ILE A 146 26.07 20.22 13.37
C ILE A 146 25.57 20.46 11.94
N LEU A 147 26.22 19.85 10.94
CA LEU A 147 25.75 19.91 9.56
C LEU A 147 24.30 19.40 9.44
N GLU A 148 23.98 18.26 10.07
CA GLU A 148 22.63 17.68 10.04
C GLU A 148 21.58 18.55 10.74
N GLN A 149 21.95 19.29 11.79
CA GLN A 149 21.03 20.19 12.50
C GLN A 149 20.81 21.50 11.75
N SER A 150 21.84 22.00 11.04
CA SER A 150 21.76 23.25 10.29
C SER A 150 21.26 23.10 8.86
N ALA A 151 21.13 21.87 8.37
CA ALA A 151 20.69 21.57 7.01
C ALA A 151 19.17 21.48 6.89
N ASP A 152 18.63 22.12 5.86
CA ASP A 152 17.23 21.93 5.47
C ASP A 152 17.05 20.60 4.72
N PRO A 153 15.85 19.97 4.79
CA PRO A 153 15.51 18.90 3.88
C PRO A 153 15.62 19.37 2.43
N ALA A 154 16.19 18.53 1.56
CA ALA A 154 16.31 18.89 0.16
C ALA A 154 14.92 19.12 -0.48
N PRO A 155 14.79 20.16 -1.33
CA PRO A 155 13.64 20.32 -2.20
C PRO A 155 13.42 19.07 -3.08
N PRO A 156 12.22 18.92 -3.66
CA PRO A 156 11.95 17.84 -4.59
C PRO A 156 12.99 17.77 -5.71
N PHE A 157 13.37 16.56 -6.12
CA PHE A 157 14.37 16.29 -7.14
C PHE A 157 14.15 17.11 -8.42
N VAL A 158 12.89 17.21 -8.87
CA VAL A 158 12.50 17.97 -10.05
C VAL A 158 12.85 19.46 -9.93
N VAL A 159 12.65 20.04 -8.74
CA VAL A 159 12.95 21.45 -8.46
C VAL A 159 14.45 21.69 -8.51
N ILE A 160 15.24 20.82 -7.87
CA ILE A 160 16.71 20.90 -7.90
C ILE A 160 17.23 20.80 -9.34
N MET A 161 16.69 19.90 -10.15
CA MET A 161 17.14 19.71 -11.53
C MET A 161 16.76 20.86 -12.46
N THR A 162 15.63 21.52 -12.20
CA THR A 162 15.11 22.64 -13.01
C THR A 162 15.70 23.98 -12.59
N GLU A 163 15.94 24.17 -11.29
CA GLU A 163 16.38 25.42 -10.69
C GLU A 163 17.76 25.31 -10.03
N SER A 164 18.60 24.41 -10.54
CA SER A 164 19.93 24.08 -10.02
C SER A 164 20.77 25.29 -9.58
N PRO A 165 20.89 26.39 -10.37
CA PRO A 165 21.69 27.54 -9.95
C PRO A 165 21.25 28.18 -8.63
N LYS A 166 19.96 28.13 -8.27
CA LYS A 166 19.43 28.74 -7.03
C LYS A 166 19.90 28.01 -5.77
N TYR A 167 20.16 26.71 -5.88
CA TYR A 167 20.50 25.85 -4.74
C TYR A 167 22.00 25.69 -4.54
N ARG A 168 22.82 26.25 -5.43
CA ARG A 168 24.27 26.11 -5.38
C ARG A 168 24.84 26.67 -4.07
N GLY A 169 25.65 25.87 -3.39
CA GLY A 169 26.23 26.19 -2.09
C GLY A 169 25.29 26.02 -0.90
N GLN A 170 24.02 25.65 -1.10
CA GLN A 170 23.09 25.42 0.00
C GLN A 170 23.36 24.08 0.67
N LEU A 171 23.33 24.07 2.00
CA LEU A 171 23.47 22.87 2.80
C LEU A 171 22.12 22.15 2.89
N ILE A 172 22.04 20.96 2.29
CA ILE A 172 20.79 20.18 2.21
C ILE A 172 20.97 18.74 2.67
N THR A 173 19.89 18.16 3.16
CA THR A 173 19.83 16.74 3.56
C THR A 173 18.95 15.93 2.61
N VAL A 174 19.51 14.86 2.03
CA VAL A 174 18.80 13.91 1.18
C VAL A 174 18.86 12.51 1.80
N LYS A 175 17.70 11.85 1.88
CA LYS A 175 17.60 10.44 2.29
C LYS A 175 17.39 9.57 1.06
N GLY A 176 18.05 8.43 1.01
CA GLY A 176 17.97 7.55 -0.14
C GLY A 176 18.55 6.16 0.05
N ARG A 177 18.66 5.45 -1.08
CA ARG A 177 19.18 4.08 -1.17
C ARG A 177 20.46 4.11 -1.99
N LEU A 178 21.58 3.73 -1.38
CA LEU A 178 22.92 3.80 -1.99
C LEU A 178 23.12 2.66 -2.98
N LYS A 179 23.34 2.96 -4.27
CA LYS A 179 23.55 1.97 -5.33
C LYS A 179 25.02 1.69 -5.60
N ARG A 180 25.88 2.68 -5.44
CA ARG A 180 27.32 2.57 -5.72
C ARG A 180 28.09 3.40 -4.71
N LEU A 181 29.21 2.87 -4.23
CA LEU A 181 30.14 3.59 -3.38
C LEU A 181 31.56 3.11 -3.67
N THR A 182 32.38 3.98 -4.25
CA THR A 182 33.72 3.62 -4.70
C THR A 182 34.73 4.71 -4.34
N PRO A 183 35.98 4.36 -4.00
CA PRO A 183 37.02 5.36 -3.85
C PRO A 183 37.28 6.05 -5.19
N LEU A 184 37.51 7.36 -5.15
CA LEU A 184 37.88 8.19 -6.29
C LEU A 184 39.31 8.68 -6.09
N LYS A 185 40.08 8.76 -7.18
CA LYS A 185 41.42 9.35 -7.12
C LYS A 185 41.31 10.83 -6.77
N VAL A 186 42.14 11.26 -5.82
CA VAL A 186 42.26 12.66 -5.43
C VAL A 186 43.35 13.29 -6.28
N ASN A 187 43.05 14.46 -6.85
CA ASN A 187 44.06 15.28 -7.52
C ASN A 187 44.76 16.15 -6.46
N GLU A 188 45.92 16.69 -6.82
CA GLU A 188 46.63 17.66 -5.99
C GLU A 188 45.69 18.81 -5.60
N ASN A 189 45.66 19.14 -4.31
CA ASN A 189 44.81 20.17 -3.76
C ASN A 189 45.50 20.86 -2.58
N SER A 190 45.24 22.15 -2.40
CA SER A 190 45.80 22.96 -1.32
C SER A 190 45.16 22.74 0.05
N TYR A 191 44.14 21.88 0.13
CA TYR A 191 43.29 21.72 1.32
C TYR A 191 43.57 20.42 2.11
N GLY A 192 44.58 19.64 1.70
CA GLY A 192 44.98 18.41 2.41
C GLY A 192 43.96 17.27 2.33
N ILE A 193 43.11 17.25 1.28
CA ILE A 193 42.21 16.12 1.06
C ILE A 193 43.02 14.96 0.47
N GLU A 194 43.08 13.84 1.19
CA GLU A 194 43.81 12.62 0.77
C GLU A 194 42.88 11.49 0.33
N HIS A 195 41.66 11.47 0.86
CA HIS A 195 40.67 10.44 0.60
C HIS A 195 39.38 11.05 0.07
N LEU A 196 38.89 10.51 -1.04
CA LEU A 196 37.65 10.92 -1.67
C LEU A 196 36.88 9.68 -2.11
N TYR A 197 35.58 9.68 -1.82
CA TYR A 197 34.68 8.59 -2.16
C TYR A 197 33.52 9.14 -2.98
N GLU A 198 33.19 8.42 -4.03
CA GLU A 198 32.04 8.69 -4.89
C GLU A 198 30.90 7.74 -4.54
N GLY A 199 29.76 8.31 -4.15
CA GLY A 199 28.52 7.60 -3.93
C GLY A 199 27.46 7.95 -4.98
N TRP A 200 26.70 6.95 -5.41
CA TRP A 200 25.48 7.15 -6.21
C TRP A 200 24.30 6.53 -5.48
N PHE A 201 23.23 7.30 -5.33
CA PHE A 201 22.07 6.89 -4.55
C PHE A 201 20.78 7.42 -5.17
N PHE A 202 19.65 6.79 -4.84
CA PHE A 202 18.34 7.20 -5.31
C PHE A 202 17.54 7.75 -4.13
N SER A 203 17.00 8.96 -4.27
CA SER A 203 16.02 9.48 -3.32
C SER A 203 14.65 8.87 -3.64
N ARG A 204 13.69 9.05 -2.72
CA ARG A 204 12.33 8.50 -2.90
C ARG A 204 11.63 9.06 -4.15
N ASP A 205 11.98 10.27 -4.55
CA ASP A 205 11.33 11.07 -5.60
C ASP A 205 12.16 11.19 -6.89
N SER A 206 13.39 10.67 -6.95
CA SER A 206 14.24 10.76 -8.14
C SER A 206 13.96 9.70 -9.21
N GLY A 207 13.11 8.71 -8.89
CA GLY A 207 12.75 7.63 -9.81
C GLY A 207 13.98 6.82 -10.23
N THR A 208 14.25 6.79 -11.55
CA THR A 208 15.41 6.10 -12.13
C THR A 208 16.65 7.00 -12.27
N HIS A 209 16.57 8.27 -11.84
CA HIS A 209 17.69 9.20 -11.91
C HIS A 209 18.40 9.25 -10.55
N PRO A 210 19.73 9.12 -10.53
CA PRO A 210 20.48 9.10 -9.29
C PRO A 210 20.82 10.51 -8.83
N TRP A 211 21.17 10.61 -7.55
CA TRP A 211 22.00 11.65 -6.98
C TRP A 211 23.45 11.16 -6.91
N ARG A 212 24.38 12.10 -7.05
CA ARG A 212 25.81 11.86 -6.85
C ARG A 212 26.26 12.57 -5.58
N VAL A 213 27.07 11.89 -4.77
CA VAL A 213 27.73 12.48 -3.60
C VAL A 213 29.23 12.26 -3.69
N LEU A 214 29.99 13.28 -3.33
CA LEU A 214 31.41 13.19 -3.05
C LEU A 214 31.62 13.42 -1.55
N CYS A 215 32.37 12.53 -0.89
CA CYS A 215 32.64 12.63 0.53
C CYS A 215 34.05 12.21 0.91
N THR A 216 34.54 12.74 2.04
CA THR A 216 35.93 12.51 2.50
C THR A 216 36.03 11.37 3.51
N LYS A 217 34.96 11.12 4.28
CA LYS A 217 34.92 10.10 5.33
C LYS A 217 33.76 9.12 5.09
N LEU A 218 34.02 7.84 5.37
CA LEU A 218 33.00 6.79 5.36
C LEU A 218 32.69 6.32 6.78
N PRO A 219 31.42 6.00 7.09
CA PRO A 219 31.09 5.35 8.35
C PRO A 219 31.66 3.92 8.35
N LYS A 220 31.96 3.43 9.56
CA LYS A 220 32.50 2.08 9.75
C LYS A 220 31.54 1.02 9.17
N ASP A 221 32.11 0.00 8.52
CA ASP A 221 31.42 -1.18 8.00
C ASP A 221 30.38 -0.92 6.88
N ILE A 222 30.33 0.29 6.30
CA ILE A 222 29.47 0.56 5.15
C ILE A 222 29.88 -0.30 3.95
N PRO A 223 28.94 -0.97 3.27
CA PRO A 223 29.28 -1.76 2.09
C PRO A 223 29.71 -0.83 0.95
N GLN A 224 30.81 -1.20 0.30
CA GLN A 224 31.41 -0.49 -0.83
C GLN A 224 31.37 -1.40 -2.06
N GLY A 225 31.35 -0.78 -3.25
CA GLY A 225 31.33 -1.49 -4.51
C GLY A 225 30.71 -0.66 -5.63
N THR A 226 30.96 -1.11 -6.86
CA THR A 226 30.40 -0.51 -8.09
C THR A 226 28.90 -0.76 -8.23
N ASN A 227 28.37 -1.80 -7.58
CA ASN A 227 26.95 -2.13 -7.58
C ASN A 227 26.56 -2.81 -6.26
N LEU A 228 25.84 -2.09 -5.40
CA LEU A 228 25.33 -2.59 -4.14
C LEU A 228 23.91 -3.13 -4.34
N GLU A 229 23.74 -4.45 -4.27
CA GLU A 229 22.46 -5.11 -4.51
C GLU A 229 21.41 -4.78 -3.44
N ASN A 230 21.83 -4.80 -2.16
CA ASN A 230 20.96 -4.50 -1.01
C ASN A 230 20.55 -3.01 -0.93
N MET A 231 21.19 -2.17 -1.75
CA MET A 231 21.08 -0.72 -1.79
C MET A 231 20.85 -0.09 -0.40
N PRO A 232 21.81 -0.06 0.54
CA PRO A 232 21.53 0.31 1.93
C PRO A 232 20.92 1.70 2.09
N ALA A 233 20.14 1.89 3.16
CA ALA A 233 19.54 3.18 3.49
C ALA A 233 20.61 4.15 4.01
N VAL A 234 20.66 5.33 3.41
CA VAL A 234 21.62 6.38 3.75
C VAL A 234 20.93 7.73 3.87
N GLN A 235 21.52 8.59 4.70
CA GLN A 235 21.25 10.01 4.74
C GLN A 235 22.53 10.75 4.41
N ILE A 236 22.43 11.72 3.50
CA ILE A 236 23.55 12.51 3.03
C ILE A 236 23.21 13.96 3.32
N THR A 237 24.05 14.61 4.11
CA THR A 237 23.98 16.03 4.40
C THR A 237 25.21 16.70 3.82
N GLY A 238 25.00 17.63 2.90
CA GLY A 238 26.10 18.24 2.16
C GLY A 238 25.66 19.45 1.34
N TYR A 239 26.65 20.15 0.81
CA TYR A 239 26.45 21.31 -0.04
C TYR A 239 26.09 20.88 -1.46
N TYR A 240 25.00 21.43 -2.00
CA TYR A 240 24.70 21.24 -3.41
C TYR A 240 25.70 22.00 -4.28
N PHE A 241 26.36 21.33 -5.22
CA PHE A 241 27.42 21.93 -6.02
C PHE A 241 26.95 22.29 -7.43
N LYS A 242 26.44 21.32 -8.19
CA LYS A 242 25.99 21.53 -9.57
C LYS A 242 25.12 20.39 -10.06
N LYS A 243 24.48 20.62 -11.20
CA LYS A 243 23.92 19.55 -12.03
C LYS A 243 25.05 18.90 -12.83
N TYR A 244 25.52 17.73 -12.41
CA TYR A 244 26.69 17.04 -12.92
C TYR A 244 26.35 16.12 -14.10
N GLY A 245 27.07 16.23 -15.22
CA GLY A 245 26.94 15.34 -16.37
C GLY A 245 27.72 14.03 -16.22
N TYR A 246 27.12 12.91 -16.57
CA TYR A 246 27.71 11.58 -16.48
C TYR A 246 27.23 10.64 -17.60
N PRO A 247 28.05 9.64 -17.98
CA PRO A 247 27.60 8.57 -18.87
C PRO A 247 26.72 7.59 -18.10
N SER A 248 25.45 7.45 -18.51
CA SER A 248 24.55 6.44 -17.97
C SER A 248 24.95 5.04 -18.45
N ALA A 249 24.48 4.00 -17.75
CA ALA A 249 24.69 2.61 -18.15
C ALA A 249 24.11 2.29 -19.54
N ALA A 250 23.11 3.06 -20.00
CA ALA A 250 22.53 2.96 -21.33
C ALA A 250 23.36 3.67 -22.43
N GLY A 251 24.56 4.17 -22.09
CA GLY A 251 25.45 4.87 -23.02
C GLY A 251 25.04 6.32 -23.35
N LYS A 252 23.90 6.79 -22.83
CA LYS A 252 23.45 8.18 -23.00
C LYS A 252 24.08 9.08 -21.93
N LEU A 253 24.48 10.28 -22.32
CA LEU A 253 24.87 11.32 -21.38
C LEU A 253 23.62 11.83 -20.65
N GLN A 254 23.68 11.81 -19.32
CA GLN A 254 22.61 12.28 -18.45
C GLN A 254 23.19 13.20 -17.38
N THR A 255 22.31 13.89 -16.67
CA THR A 255 22.70 14.75 -15.55
C THR A 255 22.11 14.26 -14.23
N ALA A 256 22.84 14.54 -13.14
CA ALA A 256 22.45 14.23 -11.77
C ALA A 256 22.82 15.37 -10.83
N PRO A 257 22.05 15.64 -9.77
CA PRO A 257 22.45 16.53 -8.70
C PRO A 257 23.75 16.04 -8.03
N LEU A 258 24.71 16.93 -7.79
CA LEU A 258 25.95 16.63 -7.07
C LEU A 258 25.97 17.29 -5.70
N LEU A 259 26.15 16.48 -4.66
CA LEU A 259 26.33 16.89 -3.27
C LEU A 259 27.78 16.71 -2.81
N ILE A 260 28.27 17.66 -2.03
CA ILE A 260 29.58 17.62 -1.38
C ILE A 260 29.37 17.48 0.11
N ALA A 261 29.73 16.33 0.67
CA ALA A 261 29.49 15.99 2.07
C ALA A 261 30.81 15.67 2.80
N GLY A 262 30.83 15.86 4.11
CA GLY A 262 31.95 15.39 4.93
C GLY A 262 31.89 13.87 5.10
N GLN A 263 30.74 13.36 5.50
CA GLN A 263 30.51 11.94 5.76
C GLN A 263 29.12 11.49 5.31
N ILE A 264 28.99 10.23 4.89
CA ILE A 264 27.69 9.58 4.65
C ILE A 264 27.17 9.00 5.97
N ARG A 265 25.90 9.23 6.30
CA ARG A 265 25.24 8.55 7.42
C ARG A 265 24.56 7.28 6.92
N TRP A 266 25.07 6.13 7.34
CA TRP A 266 24.52 4.82 7.02
C TRP A 266 23.64 4.32 8.16
N PHE A 267 22.48 3.75 7.83
CA PHE A 267 21.62 3.05 8.76
C PHE A 267 21.71 1.55 8.47
N PRO A 268 22.45 0.78 9.28
CA PRO A 268 22.49 -0.67 9.14
C PRO A 268 21.07 -1.23 9.19
N PRO A 269 20.72 -2.20 8.33
CA PRO A 269 19.46 -2.91 8.49
C PRO A 269 19.45 -3.47 9.91
N ALA A 270 18.49 -3.05 10.73
CA ALA A 270 18.25 -3.69 12.01
C ALA A 270 18.15 -5.18 11.73
N ALA A 271 18.99 -6.00 12.38
CA ALA A 271 18.94 -7.44 12.24
C ALA A 271 17.47 -7.82 12.36
N ALA A 272 16.90 -8.31 11.26
CA ALA A 272 15.50 -8.68 11.26
C ALA A 272 15.41 -9.83 12.26
N GLU A 273 14.96 -9.53 13.48
CA GLU A 273 14.27 -10.54 14.26
C GLU A 273 13.23 -11.08 13.30
N THR A 274 13.45 -12.30 12.85
CA THR A 274 12.47 -13.04 12.07
C THR A 274 11.25 -13.09 12.96
N ALA A 275 10.34 -12.13 12.79
CA ALA A 275 9.00 -12.18 13.30
C ALA A 275 8.39 -13.40 12.61
N SER A 276 8.63 -14.55 13.22
CA SER A 276 8.14 -15.84 12.78
C SER A 276 6.64 -15.74 12.90
N SER A 277 5.99 -15.35 11.81
CA SER A 277 4.54 -15.32 11.64
C SER A 277 3.90 -16.71 11.77
N SER A 278 4.70 -17.73 12.10
CA SER A 278 4.33 -19.08 12.50
C SER A 278 3.32 -19.14 13.66
N GLY A 279 3.20 -18.12 14.50
CA GLY A 279 2.25 -18.12 15.61
C GLY A 279 0.81 -17.91 15.14
N ALA A 280 0.56 -16.77 14.49
CA ALA A 280 -0.79 -16.35 14.10
C ALA A 280 -1.43 -17.26 13.04
N VAL A 281 -0.65 -17.80 12.10
CA VAL A 281 -1.16 -18.69 11.04
C VAL A 281 -1.76 -19.98 11.64
N LYS A 282 -1.14 -20.55 12.69
CA LYS A 282 -1.68 -21.73 13.37
C LYS A 282 -3.02 -21.45 14.03
N TYR A 283 -3.18 -20.29 14.66
CA TYR A 283 -4.44 -19.91 15.30
C TYR A 283 -5.55 -19.63 14.28
N VAL A 284 -5.25 -18.94 13.17
CA VAL A 284 -6.23 -18.67 12.11
C VAL A 284 -6.68 -19.98 11.45
N VAL A 285 -5.76 -20.86 11.09
CA VAL A 285 -6.10 -22.17 10.51
C VAL A 285 -6.90 -23.03 11.50
N SER A 286 -6.52 -23.04 12.78
CA SER A 286 -7.27 -23.79 13.81
C SER A 286 -8.68 -23.24 14.03
N LEU A 287 -8.87 -21.92 13.92
CA LEU A 287 -10.17 -21.27 14.07
C LEU A 287 -11.09 -21.64 12.89
N PHE A 288 -10.60 -21.59 11.66
CA PHE A 288 -11.38 -21.99 10.49
C PHE A 288 -11.73 -23.48 10.51
N LEU A 289 -10.80 -24.34 10.96
CA LEU A 289 -11.06 -25.76 11.11
C LEU A 289 -12.13 -26.03 12.19
N ALA A 290 -12.06 -25.34 13.33
CA ALA A 290 -13.05 -25.46 14.40
C ALA A 290 -14.45 -25.00 13.95
N ILE A 291 -14.53 -23.88 13.21
CA ILE A 291 -15.79 -23.39 12.64
C ILE A 291 -16.36 -24.38 11.62
N GLY A 292 -15.51 -24.94 10.74
CA GLY A 292 -15.91 -25.95 9.78
C GLY A 292 -16.48 -27.22 10.44
N ILE A 293 -15.80 -27.71 11.48
CA ILE A 293 -16.26 -28.88 12.26
C ILE A 293 -17.59 -28.58 12.97
N ALA A 294 -17.73 -27.39 13.56
CA ALA A 294 -18.97 -27.00 14.23
C ALA A 294 -20.16 -26.91 13.26
N LEU A 295 -19.94 -26.37 12.06
CA LEU A 295 -20.96 -26.32 11.01
C LEU A 295 -21.33 -27.73 10.52
N ALA A 296 -20.35 -28.59 10.26
CA ALA A 296 -20.59 -29.97 9.86
C ALA A 296 -21.36 -30.76 10.92
N PHE A 297 -20.98 -30.62 12.20
CA PHE A 297 -21.67 -31.23 13.32
C PHE A 297 -23.11 -30.72 13.48
N MET A 298 -23.33 -29.43 13.27
CA MET A 298 -24.66 -28.83 13.33
C MET A 298 -25.57 -29.34 12.22
N ILE A 299 -25.07 -29.43 10.97
CA ILE A 299 -25.79 -29.99 9.82
C ILE A 299 -26.11 -31.46 10.08
N TRP A 300 -25.12 -32.25 10.51
CA TRP A 300 -25.31 -33.66 10.82
C TRP A 300 -26.38 -33.87 11.89
N ARG A 301 -26.31 -33.12 13.01
CA ARG A 301 -27.33 -33.18 14.06
C ARG A 301 -28.72 -32.82 13.53
N PHE A 302 -28.82 -31.85 12.63
CA PHE A 302 -30.10 -31.46 12.03
C PHE A 302 -30.67 -32.58 11.15
N THR A 303 -29.85 -33.20 10.31
CA THR A 303 -30.28 -34.32 9.44
C THR A 303 -30.69 -35.57 10.24
N VAL A 304 -29.97 -35.91 11.31
CA VAL A 304 -30.32 -37.04 12.19
C VAL A 304 -31.60 -36.76 12.97
N ASN A 305 -31.82 -35.50 13.37
CA ASN A 305 -33.03 -35.10 14.11
C ASN A 305 -34.26 -34.95 13.19
N ASP A 306 -34.06 -34.72 11.89
CA ASP A 306 -35.13 -34.64 10.89
C ASP A 306 -35.65 -36.02 10.47
N GLN A 307 -34.80 -37.05 10.51
CA GLN A 307 -35.22 -38.44 10.34
C GLN A 307 -36.15 -38.95 11.45
N GLN A 308 -36.18 -38.30 12.62
CA GLN A 308 -37.16 -38.61 13.67
C GLN A 308 -38.53 -37.96 13.44
N PHE A 309 -38.61 -36.88 12.65
CA PHE A 309 -39.89 -36.25 12.28
C PHE A 309 -40.60 -37.01 11.15
N SER A 310 -39.85 -37.59 10.20
CA SER A 310 -40.39 -38.50 9.17
C SER A 310 -41.07 -39.75 9.75
N ARG A 311 -40.69 -40.18 10.96
CA ARG A 311 -41.31 -41.31 11.67
C ARG A 311 -42.47 -40.91 12.59
N SER A 312 -42.71 -39.62 12.80
CA SER A 312 -43.84 -39.17 13.62
C SER A 312 -45.14 -39.24 12.82
N LYS A 313 -46.20 -39.74 13.47
CA LYS A 313 -47.48 -40.24 12.93
C LYS A 313 -48.28 -39.30 12.01
N THR A 314 -47.79 -38.10 11.67
CA THR A 314 -48.43 -37.15 10.76
C THR A 314 -48.18 -37.43 9.28
N ALA A 315 -47.09 -38.09 8.90
CA ALA A 315 -46.87 -38.49 7.50
C ALA A 315 -47.93 -39.51 7.01
N ARG A 316 -48.40 -40.39 7.90
CA ARG A 316 -49.51 -41.33 7.63
C ARG A 316 -50.89 -40.67 7.48
N LEU A 317 -51.04 -39.39 7.85
CA LEU A 317 -52.29 -38.65 7.67
C LEU A 317 -52.34 -37.87 6.34
N MET A 318 -51.20 -37.77 5.63
CA MET A 318 -51.10 -37.08 4.34
C MET A 318 -50.94 -38.03 3.15
N GLU A 319 -50.72 -39.34 3.37
CA GLU A 319 -50.97 -40.36 2.34
C GLU A 319 -52.48 -40.44 2.08
N ARG A 320 -52.93 -39.79 0.99
CA ARG A 320 -54.25 -40.07 0.40
C ARG A 320 -54.28 -41.55 -0.02
N PRO A 321 -55.32 -42.33 0.32
CA PRO A 321 -55.52 -43.61 -0.32
C PRO A 321 -55.86 -43.35 -1.80
N ASP A 322 -55.07 -43.92 -2.71
CA ASP A 322 -55.40 -43.98 -4.13
C ASP A 322 -56.64 -44.88 -4.30
N VAL A 323 -57.82 -44.27 -4.19
CA VAL A 323 -59.08 -44.91 -4.56
C VAL A 323 -59.25 -44.66 -6.06
N SER A 324 -58.94 -45.70 -6.85
CA SER A 324 -59.06 -45.71 -8.31
C SER A 324 -60.48 -45.39 -8.78
N MET A 325 -60.61 -44.61 -9.85
CA MET A 325 -61.88 -44.15 -10.46
C MET A 325 -62.84 -45.27 -10.92
N ASP A 326 -62.46 -46.54 -10.86
CA ASP A 326 -63.35 -47.67 -11.17
C ASP A 326 -64.38 -47.96 -10.08
N SER A 327 -64.20 -47.48 -8.84
CA SER A 327 -65.21 -47.63 -7.76
C SER A 327 -66.36 -46.63 -7.83
N LEU A 328 -66.41 -45.79 -8.87
CA LEU A 328 -67.45 -44.78 -9.09
C LEU A 328 -68.43 -45.17 -10.20
N LYS A 329 -68.30 -46.36 -10.80
CA LYS A 329 -69.22 -46.88 -11.84
C LYS A 329 -70.44 -47.62 -11.28
N ASP A 330 -70.41 -48.06 -10.02
CA ASP A 330 -71.51 -48.81 -9.37
C ASP A 330 -72.43 -47.93 -8.50
N ILE A 331 -72.34 -46.60 -8.63
CA ILE A 331 -73.24 -45.69 -7.91
C ILE A 331 -74.48 -45.46 -8.77
N GLU A 332 -75.54 -46.20 -8.44
CA GLU A 332 -76.89 -46.07 -9.01
C GLU A 332 -77.43 -44.66 -8.79
N THR A 333 -77.56 -43.88 -9.86
CA THR A 333 -78.08 -42.51 -9.80
C THR A 333 -79.61 -42.53 -9.81
N VAL A 334 -80.24 -42.14 -8.70
CA VAL A 334 -81.69 -41.96 -8.60
C VAL A 334 -82.08 -40.60 -9.21
N ASP A 335 -83.03 -40.60 -10.14
CA ASP A 335 -83.52 -39.42 -10.83
C ASP A 335 -84.40 -38.55 -9.89
N ILE A 336 -84.11 -37.26 -9.86
CA ILE A 336 -84.72 -36.26 -8.96
C ILE A 336 -86.25 -36.18 -9.14
N LYS A 337 -86.75 -36.57 -10.31
CA LYS A 337 -88.19 -36.59 -10.59
C LYS A 337 -88.96 -37.59 -9.72
N ASP A 338 -88.36 -38.72 -9.37
CA ASP A 338 -89.01 -39.73 -8.54
C ASP A 338 -89.12 -39.28 -7.09
N VAL A 339 -88.12 -38.56 -6.58
CA VAL A 339 -88.12 -37.97 -5.23
C VAL A 339 -89.18 -36.87 -5.08
N LEU A 340 -89.36 -36.03 -6.10
CA LEU A 340 -90.38 -34.99 -6.11
C LEU A 340 -91.81 -35.54 -6.16
N LYS A 341 -92.01 -36.67 -6.86
CA LYS A 341 -93.31 -37.34 -6.92
C LYS A 341 -93.69 -37.97 -5.58
N GLN A 342 -92.70 -38.44 -4.83
CA GLN A 342 -92.87 -39.02 -3.50
C GLN A 342 -93.21 -37.95 -2.44
N LEU A 343 -92.64 -36.75 -2.56
CA LEU A 343 -92.95 -35.62 -1.67
C LEU A 343 -94.34 -35.01 -1.93
N GLY A 344 -94.83 -35.04 -3.18
CA GLY A 344 -96.17 -34.52 -3.52
C GLY A 344 -97.34 -35.37 -3.02
N GLN A 345 -97.12 -36.59 -2.54
CA GLN A 345 -98.16 -37.47 -2.01
C GLN A 345 -98.32 -37.42 -0.48
N GLN A 346 -97.50 -36.61 0.21
CA GLN A 346 -97.40 -36.63 1.67
C GLN A 346 -98.10 -35.45 2.38
N ASP A 347 -98.87 -34.62 1.66
CA ASP A 347 -99.66 -33.51 2.21
C ASP A 347 -101.17 -33.72 2.02
N GLN A 348 -101.85 -34.29 3.03
CA GLN A 348 -103.25 -34.01 3.41
C GLN A 348 -103.59 -34.67 4.79
N PRO A 349 -104.57 -34.17 5.56
CA PRO A 349 -104.33 -33.56 6.88
C PRO A 349 -105.11 -34.22 8.04
N ALA A 350 -104.85 -33.82 9.29
CA ALA A 350 -105.89 -33.71 10.36
C ALA A 350 -105.35 -33.12 11.69
N SER A 351 -105.87 -31.93 12.02
CA SER A 351 -106.44 -31.52 13.32
C SER A 351 -105.84 -32.03 14.64
N ASP A 352 -105.53 -31.13 15.59
CA ASP A 352 -106.51 -30.56 16.54
C ASP A 352 -105.83 -30.00 17.81
N LYS A 353 -106.20 -28.76 18.12
CA LYS A 353 -106.58 -28.20 19.44
C LYS A 353 -105.61 -27.92 20.61
N THR A 354 -105.94 -26.74 21.16
CA THR A 354 -106.06 -26.32 22.58
C THR A 354 -104.87 -25.67 23.30
N ASP A 355 -104.98 -24.32 23.35
CA ASP A 355 -105.33 -23.52 24.54
C ASP A 355 -104.26 -23.02 25.53
N GLN A 356 -104.16 -21.67 25.51
CA GLN A 356 -104.45 -20.71 26.59
C GLN A 356 -103.40 -20.30 27.66
N GLN A 357 -103.12 -18.99 27.57
CA GLN A 357 -103.19 -17.94 28.62
C GLN A 357 -102.08 -17.79 29.68
N LYS A 358 -101.21 -16.81 29.40
CA LYS A 358 -101.00 -15.49 30.06
C LYS A 358 -101.39 -15.27 31.54
N PRO A 359 -100.68 -14.37 32.24
CA PRO A 359 -101.06 -12.94 32.26
C PRO A 359 -100.02 -11.95 31.70
#